data_AF-A0A086J4L8-F1
#
_entry.id   AF-A0A086J4L8-F1
#
_cell.length_a   1.000
_cell.length_b   1.000
_cell.length_c   1.000
_cell.angle_alpha   90.00
_cell.angle_beta   90.00
_cell.angle_gamma   90.00
#
_symmetry.space_group_name_H-M   'P 1'
#
loop_
_entity.id
_entity.type
_entity.pdbx_description
1 polymer ?
#
loop_
_entity_poly.entity_id
_entity_poly.type
_entity_poly.pdbx_seq_one_letter_code
_entity_poly.pdbx_strand_id
1 'polypeptide(L)'
;MASEIYSIEYANARASEIKEIEKSICATKKNKMLFQIIPFHKRRRTASFDERRLPKECRRRARSKRRQIKQSVKDQKTLLKAHTWYAKRFEMYKRGSMFVPFKRHSKSEGFIAKAYKTRGVLCDISYNRVFTGETSLSTCCAFDADYNRGIVWSATALSSNAETKGAGASMQGKSIVISESQEWVEDSVRSFTEIEGLSIFEVFGKQTLFANSEFFNCVKVEDLLCTDSLSYVCMRIENKSYVLVARKHCMALLQKAVVSGIVPCSILELRRIATETEKVVYPYDIPQTATGKAFLAHLSSLEEERQSRKPKGKKDVIFRPLYEKELGSQKMYLFTAKKGSFSAKSPVVQSDAADDFIMQGSEEVIGEVGRSSFSFAKGRTTGLIYIDKEACITGSLFVRNLKNNIFRKVECAAAEADAIL
;
A
#
# COMPACT_ATOMS: atom_id res chain seq x y z
N MET A 1 3.24 -53.60 3.34
CA MET A 1 2.19 -53.63 4.37
C MET A 1 2.02 -52.21 4.88
N ALA A 2 0.82 -51.65 4.84
CA ALA A 2 0.58 -50.35 5.47
C ALA A 2 0.69 -50.56 6.99
N SER A 3 1.54 -49.79 7.66
CA SER A 3 1.60 -49.81 9.12
C SER A 3 0.36 -49.10 9.67
N GLU A 4 -0.57 -49.86 10.23
CA GLU A 4 -1.73 -49.29 10.92
C GLU A 4 -1.33 -48.91 12.35
N ILE A 5 -1.77 -47.73 12.80
CA ILE A 5 -1.51 -47.24 14.15
C ILE A 5 -2.84 -47.26 14.92
N TYR A 6 -2.91 -48.05 15.99
CA TYR A 6 -4.05 -48.11 16.88
C TYR A 6 -3.99 -46.94 17.88
N SER A 7 -4.80 -45.91 17.63
CA SER A 7 -4.78 -44.66 18.40
C SER A 7 -5.04 -44.84 19.90
N ILE A 8 -5.91 -45.80 20.27
CA ILE A 8 -6.28 -46.07 21.66
C ILE A 8 -5.10 -46.68 22.44
N GLU A 9 -4.45 -47.70 21.87
CA GLU A 9 -3.30 -48.35 22.52
C GLU A 9 -2.14 -47.37 22.69
N TYR A 10 -1.87 -46.57 21.65
CA TYR A 10 -0.85 -45.53 21.69
C TYR A 10 -1.14 -44.49 22.78
N ALA A 11 -2.39 -44.05 22.92
CA ALA A 11 -2.79 -43.09 23.94
C ALA A 11 -2.68 -43.67 25.36
N ASN A 12 -3.10 -44.93 25.55
CA ASN A 12 -3.04 -45.61 26.85
C ASN A 12 -1.60 -45.83 27.32
N ALA A 13 -0.71 -46.26 26.42
CA ALA A 13 0.71 -46.45 26.72
C ALA A 13 1.41 -45.12 27.13
N ARG A 14 0.92 -43.97 26.66
CA ARG A 14 1.47 -42.63 26.93
C ARG A 14 0.66 -41.84 27.97
N ALA A 15 -0.31 -42.45 28.65
CA ALA A 15 -1.24 -41.74 29.53
C ALA A 15 -0.56 -41.08 30.74
N SER A 16 0.50 -41.68 31.28
CA SER A 16 1.29 -41.10 32.38
C SER A 16 2.03 -39.83 31.97
N GLU A 17 2.68 -39.85 30.80
CA GLU A 17 3.40 -38.70 30.23
C GLU A 17 2.44 -37.53 29.92
N ILE A 18 1.27 -37.83 29.34
CA ILE A 18 0.23 -36.83 29.06
C ILE A 18 -0.21 -36.14 30.37
N LYS A 19 -0.46 -36.90 31.44
CA LYS A 19 -0.83 -36.34 32.75
C LYS A 19 0.27 -35.46 33.34
N GLU A 20 1.54 -35.82 33.16
CA GLU A 20 2.66 -34.99 33.62
C GLU A 20 2.74 -33.66 32.86
N ILE A 21 2.59 -33.71 31.53
CA ILE A 21 2.53 -32.50 30.69
C ILE A 21 1.34 -31.62 31.09
N GLU A 22 0.15 -32.20 31.27
CA GLU A 22 -1.04 -31.48 31.73
C GLU A 22 -0.82 -30.82 33.09
N LYS A 23 -0.22 -31.54 34.05
CA LYS A 23 0.12 -30.98 35.37
C LYS A 23 1.09 -29.80 35.24
N SER A 24 2.10 -29.90 34.38
CA SER A 24 3.06 -28.81 34.15
C SER A 24 2.42 -27.55 33.52
N ILE A 25 1.48 -27.73 32.58
CA ILE A 25 0.76 -26.64 31.91
C ILE A 25 -0.26 -25.98 32.86
N CYS A 26 -1.01 -26.79 33.62
CA CYS A 26 -2.02 -26.32 34.56
C CYS A 26 -1.40 -25.58 35.75
N ALA A 27 -0.21 -25.98 36.22
CA ALA A 27 0.52 -25.26 37.25
C ALA A 27 0.83 -23.80 36.86
N THR A 28 0.87 -23.50 35.57
CA THR A 28 1.18 -22.15 35.07
C THR A 28 -0.06 -21.27 34.82
N LYS A 29 -1.31 -21.79 34.77
CA LYS A 29 -2.49 -21.00 34.33
C LYS A 29 -3.83 -21.43 34.96
N LYS A 30 -4.69 -20.45 35.29
CA LYS A 30 -6.10 -20.65 35.71
C LYS A 30 -6.97 -21.22 34.58
N ASN A 31 -7.84 -22.18 34.91
CA ASN A 31 -8.88 -22.82 34.09
C ASN A 31 -9.69 -21.86 33.21
N LYS A 32 -9.16 -21.48 32.03
CA LYS A 32 -9.93 -20.94 30.91
C LYS A 32 -9.77 -21.91 29.75
N MET A 33 -10.82 -22.08 28.94
CA MET A 33 -10.78 -22.91 27.73
C MET A 33 -9.57 -22.52 26.86
N LEU A 34 -8.47 -23.27 27.02
CA LEU A 34 -7.15 -22.99 26.43
C LEU A 34 -7.17 -23.14 24.91
N PHE A 35 -8.04 -24.02 24.41
CA PHE A 35 -8.24 -24.29 22.99
C PHE A 35 -9.24 -23.29 22.41
N GLN A 36 -8.94 -22.00 22.55
CA GLN A 36 -9.70 -21.00 21.81
C GLN A 36 -9.62 -21.30 20.32
N ILE A 37 -10.76 -21.16 19.67
CA ILE A 37 -10.94 -21.31 18.23
C ILE A 37 -9.82 -20.58 17.49
N ILE A 38 -9.07 -21.29 16.65
CA ILE A 38 -8.01 -20.71 15.82
C ILE A 38 -8.61 -19.50 15.08
N PRO A 39 -8.04 -18.29 15.25
CA PRO A 39 -8.54 -17.10 14.59
C PRO A 39 -8.66 -17.29 13.09
N PHE A 40 -9.72 -16.76 12.47
CA PHE A 40 -10.02 -16.97 11.06
C PHE A 40 -8.80 -16.74 10.14
N HIS A 41 -8.02 -15.68 10.38
CA HIS A 41 -6.82 -15.34 9.59
C HIS A 41 -5.66 -16.34 9.72
N LYS A 42 -5.65 -17.18 10.77
CA LYS A 42 -4.66 -18.26 10.97
C LYS A 42 -5.13 -19.59 10.38
N ARG A 43 -6.41 -19.74 10.04
CA ARG A 43 -6.94 -20.97 9.42
C ARG A 43 -6.33 -21.17 8.04
N ARG A 44 -6.12 -22.43 7.66
CA ARG A 44 -5.60 -22.86 6.35
C ARG A 44 -6.53 -23.93 5.79
N ARG A 45 -6.57 -24.04 4.46
CA ARG A 45 -7.29 -25.13 3.79
C ARG A 45 -6.36 -26.34 3.69
N THR A 46 -6.90 -27.54 3.88
CA THR A 46 -6.15 -28.78 3.61
C THR A 46 -5.91 -28.92 2.11
N ALA A 47 -4.71 -29.36 1.75
CA ALA A 47 -4.41 -29.74 0.37
C ALA A 47 -4.92 -31.17 0.12
N SER A 48 -5.34 -31.47 -1.10
CA SER A 48 -5.64 -32.83 -1.50
C SER A 48 -4.37 -33.66 -1.65
N PHE A 49 -4.41 -34.92 -1.24
CA PHE A 49 -3.31 -35.88 -1.41
C PHE A 49 -3.18 -36.45 -2.83
N ASP A 50 -4.13 -36.15 -3.74
CA ASP A 50 -4.13 -36.71 -5.09
C ASP A 50 -3.08 -36.05 -6.00
N GLU A 51 -1.99 -36.78 -6.27
CA GLU A 51 -0.91 -36.38 -7.18
C GLU A 51 -1.37 -36.19 -8.63
N ARG A 52 -2.52 -36.78 -9.03
CA ARG A 52 -3.06 -36.65 -10.40
C ARG A 52 -3.49 -35.22 -10.74
N ARG A 53 -3.65 -34.36 -9.74
CA ARG A 53 -3.93 -32.92 -9.91
C ARG A 53 -2.76 -32.13 -10.50
N LEU A 54 -1.54 -32.67 -10.50
CA LEU A 54 -0.43 -32.03 -11.21
C LEU A 54 -0.68 -32.09 -12.73
N PRO A 55 -0.38 -31.00 -13.48
CA PRO A 55 -0.48 -31.00 -14.94
C PRO A 55 0.23 -32.22 -15.55
N LYS A 56 -0.34 -32.82 -16.61
CA LYS A 56 0.20 -34.05 -17.23
C LYS A 56 1.67 -33.90 -17.61
N GLU A 57 2.06 -32.73 -18.09
CA GLU A 57 3.45 -32.39 -18.44
C GLU A 57 4.37 -32.36 -17.21
N CYS A 58 3.91 -31.82 -16.08
CA CYS A 58 4.64 -31.84 -14.82
C CYS A 58 4.77 -33.26 -14.28
N ARG A 59 3.75 -34.11 -14.41
CA ARG A 59 3.82 -35.54 -14.04
C ARG A 59 4.83 -36.30 -14.89
N ARG A 60 4.87 -36.03 -16.20
CA ARG A 60 5.86 -36.60 -17.12
C ARG A 60 7.29 -36.13 -16.79
N ARG A 61 7.45 -34.84 -16.43
CA ARG A 61 8.74 -34.25 -16.04
C ARG A 61 9.22 -34.68 -14.64
N ALA A 62 8.32 -34.82 -13.67
CA ALA A 62 8.66 -35.30 -12.32
C ALA A 62 9.23 -36.72 -12.35
N ARG A 63 8.76 -37.55 -13.29
CA ARG A 63 9.29 -38.89 -13.57
C ARG A 63 10.67 -38.87 -14.28
N SER A 64 11.08 -37.76 -14.88
CA SER A 64 12.25 -37.66 -15.77
C SER A 64 13.50 -37.04 -15.12
N LYS A 65 13.65 -37.08 -13.79
CA LYS A 65 14.68 -36.40 -12.97
C LYS A 65 14.52 -34.88 -12.83
N ARG A 66 14.81 -34.44 -11.60
CA ARG A 66 14.98 -33.07 -11.10
C ARG A 66 15.57 -32.12 -12.16
N ARG A 67 14.72 -31.34 -12.83
CA ARG A 67 15.15 -30.06 -13.41
C ARG A 67 14.88 -28.97 -12.38
N GLN A 68 15.95 -28.30 -11.99
CA GLN A 68 15.89 -26.97 -11.38
C GLN A 68 14.91 -26.15 -12.23
N ILE A 69 13.80 -25.70 -11.64
CA ILE A 69 12.97 -24.66 -12.24
C ILE A 69 13.87 -23.41 -12.23
N LYS A 70 14.72 -23.28 -13.25
CA LYS A 70 15.34 -22.01 -13.59
C LYS A 70 14.18 -21.17 -14.09
N GLN A 71 13.53 -20.48 -13.16
CA GLN A 71 12.70 -19.33 -13.49
C GLN A 71 13.53 -18.51 -14.48
N SER A 72 12.97 -18.27 -15.67
CA SER A 72 13.66 -17.53 -16.73
C SER A 72 14.21 -16.26 -16.08
N VAL A 73 15.55 -16.15 -16.03
CA VAL A 73 16.24 -15.00 -15.40
C VAL A 73 15.81 -13.70 -16.08
N LYS A 74 15.35 -13.80 -17.34
CA LYS A 74 14.82 -12.71 -18.15
C LYS A 74 13.57 -12.06 -17.55
N ASP A 75 12.74 -12.80 -16.81
CA ASP A 75 11.52 -12.27 -16.20
C ASP A 75 11.79 -11.56 -14.85
N GLN A 76 13.00 -11.63 -14.28
CA GLN A 76 13.26 -11.01 -12.97
C GLN A 76 13.41 -9.49 -13.01
N LYS A 77 13.74 -8.90 -14.18
CA LYS A 77 13.88 -7.44 -14.30
C LYS A 77 12.55 -6.71 -14.15
N THR A 78 11.45 -7.34 -14.57
CA THR A 78 10.08 -6.77 -14.53
C THR A 78 9.32 -7.12 -13.26
N LEU A 79 9.95 -7.81 -12.30
CA LEU A 79 9.27 -8.27 -11.08
C LEU A 79 9.94 -7.70 -9.84
N LEU A 80 9.11 -7.29 -8.89
CA LEU A 80 9.56 -7.02 -7.52
C LEU A 80 10.32 -8.23 -6.98
N LYS A 81 11.33 -7.99 -6.14
CA LYS A 81 12.05 -9.12 -5.53
C LYS A 81 11.14 -10.00 -4.67
N ALA A 82 10.16 -9.40 -4.02
CA ALA A 82 9.12 -10.09 -3.26
C ALA A 82 7.90 -10.50 -4.11
N HIS A 83 7.98 -10.47 -5.45
CA HIS A 83 6.83 -10.70 -6.33
C HIS A 83 6.12 -12.03 -6.05
N THR A 84 6.84 -13.15 -5.94
CA THR A 84 6.21 -14.45 -5.65
C THR A 84 5.50 -14.47 -4.28
N TRP A 85 6.00 -13.71 -3.30
CA TRP A 85 5.34 -13.59 -2.01
C TRP A 85 4.02 -12.80 -2.12
N TYR A 86 4.04 -11.69 -2.89
CA TYR A 86 2.87 -10.86 -3.16
C TYR A 86 1.84 -11.58 -4.03
N ALA A 87 2.24 -12.19 -5.15
CA ALA A 87 1.34 -12.91 -6.07
C ALA A 87 0.58 -14.08 -5.43
N LYS A 88 1.09 -14.63 -4.32
CA LYS A 88 0.40 -15.66 -3.53
C LYS A 88 -0.69 -15.10 -2.58
N ARG A 89 -0.71 -13.79 -2.34
CA ARG A 89 -1.52 -13.13 -1.31
C ARG A 89 -2.39 -11.98 -1.84
N PHE A 90 -2.00 -11.44 -2.99
CA PHE A 90 -2.61 -10.29 -3.63
C PHE A 90 -2.85 -10.58 -5.11
N GLU A 91 -3.92 -10.00 -5.63
CA GLU A 91 -4.05 -9.69 -7.05
C GLU A 91 -2.93 -8.72 -7.42
N MET A 92 -2.30 -8.97 -8.56
CA MET A 92 -1.18 -8.18 -9.06
C MET A 92 -1.68 -7.24 -10.16
N TYR A 93 -1.20 -6.00 -10.15
CA TYR A 93 -1.46 -5.00 -11.19
C TYR A 93 -0.15 -4.69 -11.92
N LYS A 94 -0.23 -4.49 -13.24
CA LYS A 94 0.92 -4.08 -14.05
C LYS A 94 1.03 -2.56 -14.05
N ARG A 95 2.05 -2.03 -13.39
CA ARG A 95 2.43 -0.63 -13.34
C ARG A 95 3.68 -0.41 -14.19
N GLY A 96 3.53 0.22 -15.35
CA GLY A 96 4.61 0.36 -16.32
C GLY A 96 5.14 -1.01 -16.75
N SER A 97 6.42 -1.26 -16.49
CA SER A 97 7.08 -2.55 -16.76
C SER A 97 6.98 -3.55 -15.61
N MET A 98 6.47 -3.15 -14.43
CA MET A 98 6.52 -3.94 -13.20
C MET A 98 5.16 -4.41 -12.68
N PHE A 99 5.14 -5.56 -12.00
CA PHE A 99 3.94 -6.07 -11.33
C PHE A 99 3.97 -5.80 -9.81
N VAL A 100 2.97 -5.05 -9.34
CA VAL A 100 2.84 -4.55 -7.97
C VAL A 100 1.58 -5.09 -7.29
N PRO A 101 1.56 -5.24 -5.95
CA PRO A 101 0.39 -5.73 -5.23
C PRO A 101 -0.78 -4.74 -5.33
N PHE A 102 -1.88 -5.18 -5.95
CA PHE A 102 -3.07 -4.36 -6.21
C PHE A 102 -4.10 -4.46 -5.09
N LYS A 103 -4.55 -5.68 -4.81
CA LYS A 103 -5.63 -5.98 -3.88
C LYS A 103 -5.40 -7.30 -3.18
N ARG A 104 -5.61 -7.36 -1.88
CA ARG A 104 -5.51 -8.63 -1.13
C ARG A 104 -6.67 -9.57 -1.46
N HIS A 105 -6.41 -10.88 -1.50
CA HIS A 105 -7.47 -11.89 -1.67
C HIS A 105 -8.45 -11.96 -0.49
N SER A 106 -8.03 -11.57 0.72
CA SER A 106 -8.91 -11.49 1.89
C SER A 106 -9.35 -10.05 2.15
N LYS A 107 -10.59 -9.88 2.63
CA LYS A 107 -11.12 -8.58 3.08
C LYS A 107 -10.24 -8.02 4.20
N SER A 108 -9.78 -6.78 4.05
CA SER A 108 -8.72 -6.21 4.89
C SER A 108 -8.92 -4.74 5.26
N GLU A 109 -9.96 -4.06 4.78
CA GLU A 109 -10.15 -2.61 4.98
C GLU A 109 -10.09 -2.19 6.47
N GLY A 110 -10.94 -2.79 7.32
CA GLY A 110 -10.92 -2.53 8.76
C GLY A 110 -9.65 -3.03 9.46
N PHE A 111 -9.03 -4.08 8.92
CA PHE A 111 -7.79 -4.63 9.46
C PHE A 111 -6.60 -3.69 9.23
N ILE A 112 -6.49 -3.10 8.03
CA ILE A 112 -5.43 -2.15 7.67
C ILE A 112 -5.57 -0.86 8.48
N ALA A 113 -6.79 -0.33 8.61
CA ALA A 113 -7.05 0.85 9.44
C ALA A 113 -6.60 0.62 10.90
N LYS A 114 -6.90 -0.56 11.47
CA LYS A 114 -6.44 -0.92 12.82
C LYS A 114 -4.93 -1.15 12.88
N ALA A 115 -4.35 -1.81 11.87
CA ALA A 115 -2.92 -2.09 11.81
C ALA A 115 -2.11 -0.79 11.76
N TYR A 116 -2.53 0.19 10.97
CA TYR A 116 -1.91 1.51 10.91
C TYR A 116 -1.77 2.15 12.31
N LYS A 117 -2.84 2.11 13.12
CA LYS A 117 -2.84 2.68 14.48
C LYS A 117 -2.05 1.86 15.50
N THR A 118 -2.04 0.53 15.37
CA THR A 118 -1.57 -0.36 16.45
C THR A 118 -0.22 -1.03 16.21
N ARG A 119 0.18 -1.25 14.96
CA ARG A 119 1.35 -2.10 14.59
C ARG A 119 2.25 -1.51 13.52
N GLY A 120 1.66 -0.82 12.56
CA GLY A 120 2.32 -0.37 11.34
C GLY A 120 1.94 -1.18 10.10
N VAL A 121 2.09 -0.53 8.96
CA VAL A 121 1.79 -1.04 7.62
C VAL A 121 2.97 -0.77 6.71
N LEU A 122 3.21 -1.64 5.73
CA LEU A 122 4.39 -1.60 4.87
C LEU A 122 3.99 -1.73 3.41
N CYS A 123 4.42 -0.79 2.57
CA CYS A 123 4.25 -0.83 1.12
C CYS A 123 5.59 -1.12 0.44
N ASP A 124 5.60 -2.04 -0.53
CA ASP A 124 6.77 -2.27 -1.37
C ASP A 124 6.74 -1.28 -2.55
N ILE A 125 7.67 -0.34 -2.52
CA ILE A 125 7.84 0.71 -3.54
C ILE A 125 9.15 0.53 -4.31
N SER A 126 9.67 -0.71 -4.36
CA SER A 126 10.90 -1.04 -5.09
C SER A 126 10.78 -0.88 -6.62
N TYR A 127 9.63 -0.40 -7.12
CA TYR A 127 9.49 0.05 -8.50
C TYR A 127 10.08 1.45 -8.72
N ASN A 128 10.43 2.18 -7.66
CA ASN A 128 11.16 3.45 -7.74
C ASN A 128 12.67 3.20 -7.87
N ARG A 129 13.37 4.15 -8.49
CA ARG A 129 14.82 4.16 -8.64
C ARG A 129 15.45 4.95 -7.50
N VAL A 130 16.67 4.58 -7.13
CA VAL A 130 17.45 5.24 -6.07
C VAL A 130 18.63 5.94 -6.70
N PHE A 131 18.83 7.21 -6.36
CA PHE A 131 19.92 8.03 -6.82
C PHE A 131 20.65 8.62 -5.62
N THR A 132 21.94 8.89 -5.79
CA THR A 132 22.74 9.70 -4.86
C THR A 132 23.34 10.87 -5.60
N GLY A 133 23.24 12.08 -5.06
CA GLY A 133 23.78 13.28 -5.70
C GLY A 133 23.67 14.52 -4.82
N GLU A 134 24.05 15.67 -5.34
CA GLU A 134 23.97 16.95 -4.64
C GLU A 134 22.64 17.64 -4.94
N THR A 135 21.90 18.05 -3.91
CA THR A 135 20.66 18.81 -4.09
C THR A 135 20.54 19.89 -3.03
N SER A 136 19.94 21.01 -3.41
CA SER A 136 19.59 22.10 -2.49
C SER A 136 18.31 21.80 -1.70
N LEU A 137 17.57 20.76 -2.08
CA LEU A 137 16.33 20.37 -1.43
C LEU A 137 16.61 19.81 -0.02
N SER A 138 15.83 20.27 0.96
CA SER A 138 15.81 19.69 2.31
C SER A 138 15.23 18.27 2.29
N THR A 139 15.41 17.50 3.37
CA THR A 139 14.77 16.18 3.51
C THR A 139 13.25 16.31 3.48
N CYS A 140 12.63 15.92 2.38
CA CYS A 140 11.19 16.06 2.16
C CYS A 140 10.66 15.05 1.13
N CYS A 141 9.34 15.00 1.00
CA CYS A 141 8.69 14.47 -0.19
C CYS A 141 8.40 15.65 -1.12
N ALA A 142 9.11 15.74 -2.24
CA ALA A 142 8.95 16.79 -3.23
C ALA A 142 8.06 16.30 -4.38
N PHE A 143 7.28 17.23 -4.92
CA PHE A 143 6.52 17.07 -6.16
C PHE A 143 6.94 18.21 -7.10
N ASP A 144 7.18 17.93 -8.37
CA ASP A 144 7.32 18.98 -9.39
C ASP A 144 5.95 19.48 -9.89
N ALA A 145 5.98 20.36 -10.89
CA ALA A 145 4.78 20.89 -11.55
C ALA A 145 3.96 19.80 -12.27
N ASP A 146 4.61 18.73 -12.72
CA ASP A 146 3.99 17.57 -13.34
C ASP A 146 3.57 16.49 -12.33
N TYR A 147 3.73 16.80 -11.03
CA TYR A 147 3.50 15.93 -9.89
C TYR A 147 4.32 14.62 -9.90
N ASN A 148 5.45 14.61 -10.59
CA ASN A 148 6.47 13.59 -10.39
C ASN A 148 6.96 13.67 -8.95
N ARG A 149 7.04 12.51 -8.30
CA ARG A 149 7.41 12.40 -6.90
C ARG A 149 8.89 12.08 -6.76
N GLY A 150 9.59 12.94 -6.03
CA GLY A 150 10.93 12.68 -5.51
C GLY A 150 10.92 12.64 -3.98
N ILE A 151 11.42 11.57 -3.39
CA ILE A 151 11.67 11.51 -1.95
C ILE A 151 13.15 11.86 -1.75
N VAL A 152 13.42 12.99 -1.11
CA VAL A 152 14.77 13.50 -0.92
C VAL A 152 15.19 13.29 0.52
N TRP A 153 16.38 12.72 0.69
CA TRP A 153 17.11 12.66 1.94
C TRP A 153 18.33 13.54 1.84
N SER A 154 18.24 14.75 2.39
CA SER A 154 19.34 15.71 2.33
C SER A 154 20.58 15.23 3.10
N ALA A 155 21.76 15.58 2.59
CA ALA A 155 23.04 15.30 3.22
C ALA A 155 23.14 15.88 4.66
N THR A 156 22.52 17.02 4.91
CA THR A 156 22.50 17.67 6.23
C THR A 156 21.69 16.89 7.26
N ALA A 157 20.59 16.25 6.85
CA ALA A 157 19.83 15.37 7.74
C ALA A 157 20.57 14.05 7.99
N LEU A 158 21.30 13.54 7.00
CA LEU A 158 22.14 12.34 7.13
C LEU A 158 23.23 12.53 8.20
N SER A 159 23.88 13.70 8.24
CA SER A 159 24.95 13.96 9.21
C SER A 159 24.43 14.10 10.65
N SER A 160 23.27 14.73 10.86
CA SER A 160 22.70 14.94 12.20
C SER A 160 22.29 13.64 12.93
N ASN A 161 21.88 12.59 12.21
CA ASN A 161 21.50 11.32 12.83
C ASN A 161 22.71 10.47 13.26
N ALA A 162 23.90 10.74 12.73
CA ALA A 162 25.11 9.94 12.96
C ALA A 162 25.73 10.14 14.36
N GLU A 163 25.33 11.16 15.12
CA GLU A 163 25.88 11.44 16.46
C GLU A 163 25.38 10.45 17.53
N THR A 164 24.36 9.64 17.25
CA THR A 164 23.90 8.59 18.17
C THR A 164 24.53 7.23 17.83
N LYS A 165 25.65 6.94 18.49
CA LYS A 165 26.37 5.64 18.58
C LYS A 165 27.14 5.18 17.33
N GLY A 166 28.33 5.77 17.18
CA GLY A 166 29.58 5.07 16.82
C GLY A 166 29.62 4.24 15.53
N ALA A 167 29.94 4.89 14.40
CA ALA A 167 30.91 4.42 13.41
C ALA A 167 31.02 5.40 12.22
N GLY A 168 32.23 5.94 12.03
CA GLY A 168 32.93 6.19 10.75
C GLY A 168 32.20 6.74 9.51
N ALA A 169 32.65 7.93 9.07
CA ALA A 169 32.58 8.51 7.72
C ALA A 169 31.16 8.85 7.19
N SER A 170 30.64 9.97 7.70
CA SER A 170 29.59 10.82 7.14
C SER A 170 29.62 10.90 5.60
N MET A 171 28.46 10.76 4.94
CA MET A 171 28.25 11.24 3.57
C MET A 171 28.46 12.75 3.55
N GLN A 172 29.69 13.23 3.36
CA GLN A 172 29.94 14.66 3.20
C GLN A 172 29.39 15.09 1.82
N GLY A 173 28.14 15.58 1.82
CA GLY A 173 27.56 16.35 0.72
C GLY A 173 26.55 15.63 -0.18
N LYS A 174 26.45 14.29 -0.15
CA LYS A 174 25.51 13.56 -1.03
C LYS A 174 24.18 13.26 -0.35
N SER A 175 23.10 13.55 -1.06
CA SER A 175 21.71 13.29 -0.71
C SER A 175 21.22 12.03 -1.42
N ILE A 176 20.29 11.29 -0.80
CA ILE A 176 19.65 10.12 -1.40
C ILE A 176 18.30 10.56 -1.96
N VAL A 177 18.03 10.19 -3.19
CA VAL A 177 16.83 10.59 -3.92
C VAL A 177 16.13 9.35 -4.45
N ILE A 178 14.85 9.18 -4.13
CA ILE A 178 14.02 8.08 -4.62
C ILE A 178 12.96 8.67 -5.54
N SER A 179 13.00 8.30 -6.83
CA SER A 179 12.09 8.85 -7.85
C SER A 179 11.68 7.79 -8.87
N GLU A 180 10.52 7.98 -9.48
CA GLU A 180 10.07 7.25 -10.66
C GLU A 180 10.55 7.90 -11.97
N SER A 181 10.68 9.23 -11.95
CA SER A 181 11.07 10.03 -13.11
C SER A 181 12.56 10.32 -13.05
N GLN A 182 13.28 9.95 -14.11
CA GLN A 182 14.68 10.31 -14.28
C GLN A 182 14.84 11.79 -14.64
N GLU A 183 13.94 12.32 -15.47
CA GLU A 183 13.89 13.73 -15.87
C GLU A 183 13.81 14.64 -14.62
N TRP A 184 12.94 14.28 -13.67
CA TRP A 184 12.84 14.99 -12.38
C TRP A 184 14.16 15.04 -11.61
N VAL A 185 14.93 13.95 -11.65
CA VAL A 185 16.23 13.85 -10.97
C VAL A 185 17.28 14.69 -11.69
N GLU A 186 17.28 14.69 -13.03
CA GLU A 186 18.17 15.52 -13.85
C GLU A 186 17.95 17.02 -13.56
N ASP A 187 16.71 17.43 -13.35
CA ASP A 187 16.36 18.82 -13.03
C ASP A 187 16.65 19.20 -11.57
N SER A 188 16.47 18.27 -10.64
CA SER A 188 16.49 18.56 -9.18
C SER A 188 17.79 18.18 -8.46
N VAL A 189 18.65 17.38 -9.09
CA VAL A 189 19.83 16.79 -8.47
C VAL A 189 21.05 16.98 -9.37
N ARG A 190 22.08 17.65 -8.85
CA ARG A 190 23.37 17.80 -9.49
C ARG A 190 24.21 16.54 -9.25
N SER A 191 25.06 16.20 -10.23
CA SER A 191 26.08 15.13 -10.12
C SER A 191 25.54 13.79 -9.58
N PHE A 192 24.36 13.38 -10.04
CA PHE A 192 23.70 12.18 -9.54
C PHE A 192 24.31 10.87 -10.08
N THR A 193 24.16 9.79 -9.32
CA THR A 193 24.50 8.42 -9.69
C THR A 193 23.36 7.52 -9.27
N GLU A 194 22.86 6.67 -10.17
CA GLU A 194 21.85 5.67 -9.83
C GLU A 194 22.48 4.49 -9.09
N ILE A 195 21.83 4.06 -8.01
CA ILE A 195 22.20 2.86 -7.27
C ILE A 195 21.20 1.75 -7.59
N GLU A 196 21.62 0.83 -8.44
CA GLU A 196 20.85 -0.37 -8.76
C GLU A 196 20.91 -1.43 -7.63
N GLY A 197 20.05 -2.44 -7.71
CA GLY A 197 20.14 -3.60 -6.82
C GLY A 197 19.59 -3.35 -5.41
N LEU A 198 18.83 -2.28 -5.20
CA LEU A 198 18.13 -1.99 -3.96
C LEU A 198 16.64 -2.38 -4.03
N SER A 199 16.04 -2.52 -2.86
CA SER A 199 14.60 -2.63 -2.66
C SER A 199 14.18 -1.63 -1.61
N ILE A 200 12.99 -1.07 -1.76
CA ILE A 200 12.54 0.08 -1.01
C ILE A 200 11.16 -0.24 -0.42
N PHE A 201 11.04 -0.05 0.89
CA PHE A 201 9.79 -0.20 1.60
C PHE A 201 9.42 1.12 2.24
N GLU A 202 8.17 1.55 2.04
CA GLU A 202 7.60 2.62 2.84
C GLU A 202 6.80 2.03 3.99
N VAL A 203 7.04 2.52 5.19
CA VAL A 203 6.43 2.05 6.42
C VAL A 203 5.68 3.19 7.06
N PHE A 204 4.46 2.91 7.51
CA PHE A 204 3.59 3.89 8.16
C PHE A 204 3.09 3.40 9.51
N GLY A 205 2.59 4.33 10.31
CA GLY A 205 1.88 4.05 11.55
C GLY A 205 2.80 3.88 12.75
N LYS A 206 2.33 3.20 13.80
CA LYS A 206 3.12 2.94 15.00
C LYS A 206 4.22 1.90 14.71
N GLN A 207 5.43 2.34 14.40
CA GLN A 207 6.51 1.45 13.97
C GLN A 207 7.33 0.92 15.15
N THR A 208 7.53 -0.40 15.20
CA THR A 208 8.50 -1.05 16.11
C THR A 208 9.49 -1.93 15.37
N LEU A 209 9.67 -1.73 14.06
CA LEU A 209 10.43 -2.64 13.17
C LEU A 209 11.80 -3.01 13.70
N PHE A 210 12.52 -2.03 14.26
CA PHE A 210 13.96 -2.14 14.44
C PHE A 210 14.43 -2.05 15.89
N ALA A 211 13.53 -1.93 16.87
CA ALA A 211 13.95 -1.83 18.27
C ALA A 211 14.77 -3.06 18.72
N ASN A 212 14.56 -4.22 18.08
CA ASN A 212 15.25 -5.49 18.35
C ASN A 212 15.56 -6.28 17.05
N SER A 213 15.96 -5.62 15.96
CA SER A 213 16.29 -6.32 14.71
C SER A 213 17.73 -6.80 14.68
N GLU A 214 17.94 -7.99 14.12
CA GLU A 214 19.27 -8.51 13.72
C GLU A 214 19.88 -7.73 12.54
N PHE A 215 19.10 -6.83 11.94
CA PHE A 215 19.53 -6.00 10.84
C PHE A 215 20.43 -4.87 11.34
N PHE A 216 21.55 -4.67 10.67
CA PHE A 216 22.47 -3.56 10.90
C PHE A 216 22.00 -2.32 10.13
N ASN A 217 21.85 -1.20 10.82
CA ASN A 217 21.54 0.07 10.18
C ASN A 217 22.83 0.65 9.58
N CYS A 218 22.95 0.62 8.26
CA CYS A 218 24.05 1.25 7.54
C CYS A 218 23.91 2.77 7.54
N VAL A 219 25.05 3.45 7.58
CA VAL A 219 25.11 4.92 7.41
C VAL A 219 25.07 5.29 5.93
N LYS A 220 25.74 4.51 5.07
CA LYS A 220 25.80 4.74 3.63
C LYS A 220 24.95 3.74 2.86
N VAL A 221 24.36 4.19 1.77
CA VAL A 221 23.53 3.33 0.89
C VAL A 221 24.40 2.35 0.11
N GLU A 222 25.61 2.75 -0.26
CA GLU A 222 26.57 1.92 -0.99
C GLU A 222 27.00 0.69 -0.17
N ASP A 223 27.07 0.82 1.16
CA ASP A 223 27.41 -0.27 2.07
C ASP A 223 26.36 -1.40 2.06
N LEU A 224 25.12 -1.11 1.63
CA LEU A 224 24.09 -2.14 1.46
C LEU A 224 24.48 -3.16 0.41
N LEU A 225 25.19 -2.76 -0.64
CA LEU A 225 25.54 -3.65 -1.75
C LEU A 225 26.75 -4.53 -1.43
N CYS A 226 27.67 -4.04 -0.59
CA CYS A 226 28.94 -4.70 -0.28
C CYS A 226 28.86 -5.68 0.90
N THR A 227 27.82 -5.60 1.73
CA THR A 227 27.73 -6.40 2.96
C THR A 227 27.01 -7.72 2.75
N ASP A 228 27.57 -8.82 3.27
CA ASP A 228 26.86 -10.11 3.37
C ASP A 228 25.98 -10.21 4.61
N SER A 229 26.17 -9.28 5.54
CA SER A 229 25.31 -9.13 6.71
C SER A 229 23.97 -8.51 6.35
N LEU A 230 22.92 -8.86 7.08
CA LEU A 230 21.59 -8.27 6.93
C LEU A 230 21.65 -6.78 7.30
N SER A 231 21.68 -5.92 6.29
CA SER A 231 21.80 -4.47 6.44
C SER A 231 20.60 -3.72 5.85
N TYR A 232 20.32 -2.54 6.37
CA TYR A 232 19.31 -1.62 5.85
C TYR A 232 19.74 -0.18 6.10
N VAL A 233 19.16 0.76 5.35
CA VAL A 233 19.21 2.18 5.68
C VAL A 233 17.78 2.63 5.90
N CYS A 234 17.50 3.31 7.02
CA CYS A 234 16.17 3.83 7.32
C CYS A 234 16.17 5.35 7.44
N MET A 235 15.32 5.99 6.67
CA MET A 235 14.99 7.41 6.79
C MET A 235 13.62 7.56 7.43
N ARG A 236 13.45 8.56 8.29
CA ARG A 236 12.15 8.97 8.79
C ARG A 236 11.80 10.37 8.25
N ILE A 237 10.65 10.47 7.61
CA ILE A 237 10.04 11.74 7.19
C ILE A 237 8.68 11.80 7.88
N GLU A 238 8.51 12.72 8.82
CA GLU A 238 7.31 12.85 9.66
C GLU A 238 6.88 11.51 10.31
N ASN A 239 5.70 11.01 9.93
CA ASN A 239 5.05 9.80 10.40
C ASN A 239 5.30 8.59 9.49
N LYS A 240 6.27 8.69 8.58
CA LYS A 240 6.63 7.66 7.60
C LYS A 240 8.10 7.32 7.71
N SER A 241 8.42 6.09 7.35
CA SER A 241 9.81 5.65 7.24
C SER A 241 10.06 4.95 5.94
N TYR A 242 11.18 5.26 5.31
CA TYR A 242 11.65 4.63 4.09
C TYR A 242 12.81 3.74 4.45
N VAL A 243 12.67 2.45 4.14
CA VAL A 243 13.66 1.43 4.42
C VAL A 243 14.24 0.95 3.11
N LEU A 244 15.51 1.27 2.88
CA LEU A 244 16.29 0.76 1.77
C LEU A 244 17.04 -0.48 2.22
N VAL A 245 17.04 -1.51 1.38
CA VAL A 245 17.71 -2.77 1.66
C VAL A 245 18.27 -3.33 0.36
N ALA A 246 19.40 -4.03 0.43
CA ALA A 246 19.92 -4.76 -0.71
C ALA A 246 18.86 -5.76 -1.24
N ARG A 247 18.75 -5.88 -2.56
CA ARG A 247 17.79 -6.80 -3.19
C ARG A 247 18.00 -8.26 -2.75
N LYS A 248 19.22 -8.66 -2.36
CA LYS A 248 19.48 -9.98 -1.77
C LYS A 248 18.84 -10.17 -0.39
N HIS A 249 18.67 -9.11 0.40
CA HIS A 249 18.12 -9.13 1.77
C HIS A 249 16.63 -8.74 1.85
N CYS A 250 16.03 -8.26 0.75
CA CYS A 250 14.62 -7.85 0.66
C CYS A 250 13.63 -8.85 1.31
N MET A 251 13.75 -10.14 1.02
CA MET A 251 12.84 -11.16 1.57
C MET A 251 13.02 -11.38 3.08
N ALA A 252 14.25 -11.28 3.59
CA ALA A 252 14.52 -11.40 5.01
C ALA A 252 13.89 -10.24 5.77
N LEU A 253 14.02 -9.01 5.26
CA LEU A 253 13.40 -7.82 5.85
C LEU A 253 11.88 -7.94 5.85
N LEU A 254 11.28 -8.32 4.71
CA LEU A 254 9.83 -8.49 4.59
C LEU A 254 9.30 -9.56 5.56
N GLN A 255 10.01 -10.70 5.70
CA GLN A 255 9.64 -11.74 6.64
C GLN A 255 9.72 -11.24 8.08
N LYS A 256 10.80 -10.53 8.44
CA LYS A 256 10.97 -9.94 9.76
C LYS A 256 9.85 -8.95 10.07
N ALA A 257 9.52 -8.05 9.14
CA ALA A 257 8.43 -7.09 9.28
C ALA A 257 7.09 -7.79 9.58
N VAL A 258 6.76 -8.82 8.81
CA VAL A 258 5.53 -9.61 8.99
C VAL A 258 5.49 -10.34 10.33
N VAL A 259 6.61 -10.93 10.75
CA VAL A 259 6.72 -11.63 12.05
C VAL A 259 6.59 -10.64 13.22
N SER A 260 7.15 -9.44 13.07
CA SER A 260 6.98 -8.33 14.01
C SER A 260 5.57 -7.74 14.02
N GLY A 261 4.66 -8.24 13.17
CA GLY A 261 3.26 -7.87 13.14
C GLY A 261 2.92 -6.69 12.23
N ILE A 262 3.89 -6.17 11.49
CA ILE A 262 3.65 -5.14 10.47
C ILE A 262 2.99 -5.78 9.26
N VAL A 263 2.02 -5.07 8.73
CA VAL A 263 1.13 -5.60 7.71
C VAL A 263 1.54 -5.07 6.34
N PRO A 264 2.02 -5.92 5.41
CA PRO A 264 2.27 -5.50 4.05
C PRO A 264 0.95 -5.08 3.40
N CYS A 265 0.88 -3.92 2.77
CA CYS A 265 -0.33 -3.37 2.16
C CYS A 265 -0.23 -3.35 0.63
N SER A 266 -1.39 -3.39 -0.03
CA SER A 266 -1.51 -3.19 -1.47
C SER A 266 -1.87 -1.74 -1.82
N ILE A 267 -1.76 -1.38 -3.09
CA ILE A 267 -2.08 -0.02 -3.57
C ILE A 267 -3.51 0.39 -3.23
N LEU A 268 -4.50 -0.52 -3.36
CA LEU A 268 -5.88 -0.20 -2.94
C LEU A 268 -6.05 -0.07 -1.43
N GLU A 269 -5.24 -0.77 -0.63
CA GLU A 269 -5.26 -0.64 0.83
C GLU A 269 -4.69 0.72 1.29
N LEU A 270 -3.80 1.34 0.51
CA LEU A 270 -3.29 2.69 0.77
C LEU A 270 -4.42 3.74 0.74
N ARG A 271 -5.41 3.61 -0.14
CA ARG A 271 -6.61 4.47 -0.13
C ARG A 271 -7.36 4.43 1.19
N ARG A 272 -7.40 3.26 1.82
CA ARG A 272 -8.06 3.11 3.11
C ARG A 272 -7.31 3.86 4.18
N ILE A 273 -5.99 3.78 4.17
CA ILE A 273 -5.12 4.57 5.05
C ILE A 273 -5.37 6.06 4.80
N ALA A 274 -5.35 6.51 3.55
CA ALA A 274 -5.65 7.87 3.11
C ALA A 274 -6.99 8.41 3.65
N THR A 275 -8.01 7.56 3.69
CA THR A 275 -9.36 7.89 4.18
C THR A 275 -9.36 8.07 5.70
N GLU A 276 -8.61 7.24 6.42
CA GLU A 276 -8.51 7.28 7.88
C GLU A 276 -7.58 8.41 8.37
N THR A 277 -6.59 8.78 7.58
CA THR A 277 -5.58 9.79 7.93
C THR A 277 -5.80 11.14 7.28
N GLU A 278 -6.78 11.25 6.37
CA GLU A 278 -7.05 12.48 5.60
C GLU A 278 -5.79 13.01 4.90
N LYS A 279 -5.01 12.10 4.31
CA LYS A 279 -3.85 12.44 3.50
C LYS A 279 -4.12 12.05 2.06
N VAL A 280 -3.54 12.78 1.11
CA VAL A 280 -3.53 12.44 -0.31
C VAL A 280 -2.74 11.14 -0.51
N VAL A 281 -3.08 10.30 -1.48
CA VAL A 281 -2.31 9.09 -1.84
C VAL A 281 -1.87 9.15 -3.30
N TYR A 282 -0.57 9.20 -3.54
CA TYR A 282 0.00 8.99 -4.87
C TYR A 282 -0.13 7.50 -5.27
N PRO A 283 -0.18 7.12 -6.55
CA PRO A 283 -0.55 7.95 -7.69
C PRO A 283 -2.06 8.20 -7.78
N TYR A 284 -2.87 7.62 -6.88
CA TYR A 284 -4.32 7.56 -7.06
C TYR A 284 -5.04 8.91 -6.99
N ASP A 285 -4.71 9.71 -5.98
CA ASP A 285 -5.31 11.01 -5.71
C ASP A 285 -4.70 12.12 -6.58
N ILE A 286 -3.72 11.79 -7.42
CA ILE A 286 -3.02 12.74 -8.30
C ILE A 286 -3.20 12.29 -9.76
N PRO A 287 -4.42 12.44 -10.31
CA PRO A 287 -4.78 11.94 -11.63
C PRO A 287 -4.05 12.65 -12.77
N GLN A 288 -3.38 13.77 -12.50
CA GLN A 288 -2.66 14.55 -13.50
C GLN A 288 -1.41 13.80 -14.00
N THR A 289 -0.80 13.01 -13.12
CA THR A 289 0.42 12.24 -13.41
C THR A 289 0.15 11.12 -14.42
N ALA A 290 1.14 10.79 -15.25
CA ALA A 290 1.04 9.66 -16.18
C ALA A 290 0.68 8.35 -15.45
N THR A 291 1.29 8.13 -14.28
CA THR A 291 0.99 6.98 -13.42
C THR A 291 -0.44 7.02 -12.89
N GLY A 292 -0.93 8.17 -12.43
CA GLY A 292 -2.28 8.36 -11.95
C GLY A 292 -3.31 8.07 -13.04
N LYS A 293 -3.12 8.62 -14.24
CA LYS A 293 -3.95 8.35 -15.42
C LYS A 293 -4.00 6.86 -15.75
N ALA A 294 -2.84 6.21 -15.84
CA ALA A 294 -2.75 4.78 -16.13
C ALA A 294 -3.47 3.91 -15.07
N PHE A 295 -3.36 4.30 -13.80
CA PHE A 295 -4.02 3.61 -12.71
C PHE A 295 -5.54 3.78 -12.74
N LEU A 296 -6.03 5.00 -12.97
CA LEU A 296 -7.47 5.28 -13.10
C LEU A 296 -8.08 4.60 -14.31
N ALA A 297 -7.39 4.59 -15.45
CA ALA A 297 -7.80 3.86 -16.64
C ALA A 297 -7.95 2.35 -16.36
N HIS A 298 -7.02 1.77 -15.60
CA HIS A 298 -7.11 0.37 -15.18
C HIS A 298 -8.34 0.10 -14.30
N LEU A 299 -8.70 1.01 -13.40
CA LEU A 299 -9.89 0.84 -12.57
C LEU A 299 -11.17 0.98 -13.37
N SER A 300 -11.21 1.92 -14.32
CA SER A 300 -12.33 2.07 -15.25
C SER A 300 -12.55 0.78 -16.02
N SER A 301 -11.49 0.16 -16.55
CA SER A 301 -11.63 -1.08 -17.32
C SER A 301 -12.12 -2.26 -16.46
N LEU A 302 -11.67 -2.38 -15.21
CA LEU A 302 -12.21 -3.37 -14.27
C LEU A 302 -13.69 -3.14 -13.95
N GLU A 303 -14.11 -1.88 -13.84
CA GLU A 303 -15.50 -1.54 -13.61
C GLU A 303 -16.37 -1.80 -14.84
N GLU A 304 -15.92 -1.41 -16.03
CA GLU A 304 -16.57 -1.68 -17.31
C GLU A 304 -16.74 -3.17 -17.55
N GLU A 305 -15.70 -3.97 -17.30
CA GLU A 305 -15.77 -5.43 -17.36
C GLU A 305 -16.79 -5.99 -16.36
N ARG A 306 -16.83 -5.45 -15.14
CA ARG A 306 -17.84 -5.86 -14.15
C ARG A 306 -19.25 -5.52 -14.61
N GLN A 307 -19.47 -4.33 -15.19
CA GLN A 307 -20.79 -3.91 -15.66
C GLN A 307 -21.22 -4.67 -16.92
N SER A 308 -20.29 -4.97 -17.83
CA SER A 308 -20.59 -5.69 -19.08
C SER A 308 -21.08 -7.11 -18.80
N ARG A 309 -20.55 -7.75 -17.74
CA ARG A 309 -20.99 -9.07 -17.26
C ARG A 309 -22.39 -9.07 -16.62
N LYS A 310 -22.93 -7.91 -16.22
CA LYS A 310 -24.27 -7.84 -15.61
C LYS A 310 -25.36 -7.84 -16.71
N PRO A 311 -26.50 -8.54 -16.50
CA PRO A 311 -27.65 -8.44 -17.39
C PRO A 311 -28.25 -7.02 -17.38
N LYS A 312 -28.94 -6.62 -18.46
CA LYS A 312 -29.44 -5.24 -18.67
C LYS A 312 -30.17 -4.65 -17.45
N GLY A 313 -31.08 -5.41 -16.83
CA GLY A 313 -31.84 -4.98 -15.65
C GLY A 313 -31.08 -4.93 -14.32
N LYS A 314 -29.80 -5.34 -14.29
CA LYS A 314 -28.92 -5.27 -13.11
C LYS A 314 -27.72 -4.35 -13.32
N LYS A 315 -27.58 -3.75 -14.50
CA LYS A 315 -26.58 -2.70 -14.75
C LYS A 315 -26.98 -1.49 -13.92
N ASP A 316 -25.98 -0.84 -13.33
CA ASP A 316 -26.24 0.36 -12.56
C ASP A 316 -26.71 1.46 -13.52
N VAL A 317 -27.86 2.09 -13.23
CA VAL A 317 -28.31 3.28 -13.94
C VAL A 317 -27.46 4.43 -13.42
N ILE A 318 -26.36 4.70 -14.10
CA ILE A 318 -25.51 5.85 -13.79
C ILE A 318 -26.17 7.04 -14.48
N PHE A 319 -26.73 7.95 -13.68
CA PHE A 319 -27.14 9.25 -14.20
C PHE A 319 -25.88 9.93 -14.72
N ARG A 320 -25.80 10.09 -16.04
CA ARG A 320 -24.70 10.86 -16.62
C ARG A 320 -24.72 12.25 -15.98
N PRO A 321 -23.55 12.79 -15.64
CA PRO A 321 -23.50 14.18 -15.21
C PRO A 321 -24.19 15.02 -16.29
N LEU A 322 -25.05 15.95 -15.88
CA LEU A 322 -25.76 16.84 -16.81
C LEU A 322 -24.78 17.78 -17.53
N TYR A 323 -23.56 17.88 -17.00
CA TYR A 323 -22.47 18.67 -17.52
C TYR A 323 -21.15 17.90 -17.32
N GLU A 324 -20.45 17.61 -18.41
CA GLU A 324 -19.05 17.13 -18.37
C GLU A 324 -18.16 18.35 -18.63
N LYS A 325 -17.60 18.94 -17.56
CA LYS A 325 -16.53 19.93 -17.69
C LYS A 325 -15.21 19.18 -17.70
N GLU A 326 -14.41 19.34 -18.75
CA GLU A 326 -13.00 19.00 -18.67
C GLU A 326 -12.35 19.97 -17.67
N LEU A 327 -12.06 19.48 -16.48
CA LEU A 327 -11.40 20.28 -15.47
C LEU A 327 -9.94 20.49 -15.92
N GLY A 328 -9.52 21.77 -16.00
CA GLY A 328 -8.16 22.15 -16.33
C GLY A 328 -7.20 21.87 -15.17
N SER A 329 -6.45 22.87 -14.74
CA SER A 329 -5.67 22.73 -13.49
C SER A 329 -6.62 22.61 -12.30
N GLN A 330 -6.42 21.58 -11.47
CA GLN A 330 -7.29 21.30 -10.32
C GLN A 330 -6.57 21.58 -9.00
N LYS A 331 -7.30 22.11 -8.03
CA LYS A 331 -6.92 22.15 -6.61
C LYS A 331 -7.55 20.97 -5.89
N MET A 332 -6.78 20.32 -5.03
CA MET A 332 -7.25 19.20 -4.21
C MET A 332 -7.77 19.69 -2.87
N TYR A 333 -8.97 19.25 -2.50
CA TYR A 333 -9.53 19.47 -1.16
C TYR A 333 -9.95 18.14 -0.55
N LEU A 334 -9.60 17.96 0.71
CA LEU A 334 -10.16 16.90 1.53
C LEU A 334 -11.58 17.29 1.92
N PHE A 335 -12.50 16.33 1.92
CA PHE A 335 -13.86 16.60 2.36
C PHE A 335 -14.36 15.60 3.39
N THR A 336 -15.31 16.05 4.22
CA THR A 336 -16.09 15.20 5.10
C THR A 336 -17.60 15.43 4.93
N ALA A 337 -18.39 14.37 5.11
CA ALA A 337 -19.84 14.39 4.98
C ALA A 337 -20.50 13.47 6.01
N LYS A 338 -21.70 13.80 6.49
CA LYS A 338 -22.42 13.06 7.55
C LYS A 338 -22.58 11.57 7.23
N LYS A 339 -22.99 11.22 6.00
CA LYS A 339 -23.11 9.84 5.50
C LYS A 339 -23.23 9.87 3.98
N GLY A 340 -22.86 8.79 3.30
CA GLY A 340 -23.07 8.64 1.86
C GLY A 340 -21.96 7.87 1.18
N SER A 341 -22.20 7.44 -0.05
CA SER A 341 -21.16 6.94 -0.94
C SER A 341 -21.18 7.81 -2.19
N PHE A 342 -20.12 8.56 -2.41
CA PHE A 342 -19.97 9.38 -3.60
C PHE A 342 -19.05 8.63 -4.55
N SER A 343 -19.53 8.29 -5.75
CA SER A 343 -18.68 7.69 -6.78
C SER A 343 -17.61 8.68 -7.23
N ALA A 344 -16.48 8.19 -7.72
CA ALA A 344 -15.54 9.06 -8.43
C ALA A 344 -16.27 9.76 -9.60
N LYS A 345 -15.84 10.97 -9.95
CA LYS A 345 -16.48 11.87 -10.93
C LYS A 345 -17.88 12.37 -10.55
N SER A 346 -18.28 12.21 -9.28
CA SER A 346 -19.53 12.85 -8.81
C SER A 346 -19.36 14.38 -8.86
N PRO A 347 -20.28 15.12 -9.50
CA PRO A 347 -20.19 16.58 -9.58
C PRO A 347 -20.15 17.24 -8.21
N VAL A 348 -19.31 18.27 -8.09
CA VAL A 348 -19.26 19.21 -6.97
C VAL A 348 -19.85 20.52 -7.46
N VAL A 349 -20.87 21.00 -6.76
CA VAL A 349 -21.53 22.29 -7.04
C VAL A 349 -21.43 23.19 -5.83
N GLN A 350 -21.56 24.48 -6.07
CA GLN A 350 -21.73 25.46 -5.02
C GLN A 350 -23.18 25.92 -4.93
N SER A 351 -23.70 26.07 -3.71
CA SER A 351 -25.05 26.57 -3.49
C SER A 351 -25.16 27.26 -2.14
N ASP A 352 -26.09 28.22 -2.04
CA ASP A 352 -26.46 28.89 -0.79
C ASP A 352 -27.53 28.11 0.00
N ALA A 353 -27.95 26.93 -0.50
CA ALA A 353 -28.86 26.06 0.22
C ALA A 353 -28.32 25.70 1.61
N ALA A 354 -29.20 25.65 2.61
CA ALA A 354 -28.82 25.31 3.97
C ALA A 354 -28.47 23.81 4.11
N ASP A 355 -29.23 22.94 3.42
CA ASP A 355 -29.22 21.49 3.55
C ASP A 355 -29.30 20.77 2.18
N ASP A 356 -29.46 19.45 2.20
CA ASP A 356 -29.59 18.59 1.01
C ASP A 356 -30.71 19.10 0.07
N PHE A 357 -30.42 19.17 -1.23
CA PHE A 357 -31.39 19.60 -2.25
C PHE A 357 -31.34 18.74 -3.53
N ILE A 358 -32.37 18.90 -4.36
CA ILE A 358 -32.46 18.33 -5.70
C ILE A 358 -32.19 19.44 -6.69
N MET A 359 -31.23 19.19 -7.59
CA MET A 359 -30.76 20.16 -8.59
C MET A 359 -31.90 20.65 -9.48
N GLN A 360 -31.98 21.96 -9.69
CA GLN A 360 -32.93 22.57 -10.64
C GLN A 360 -32.31 22.80 -12.04
N GLY A 361 -31.00 22.59 -12.20
CA GLY A 361 -30.31 22.67 -13.49
C GLY A 361 -29.54 23.98 -13.71
N SER A 362 -29.59 24.91 -12.76
CA SER A 362 -28.90 26.20 -12.79
C SER A 362 -27.57 26.20 -12.04
N GLU A 363 -27.27 25.14 -11.29
CA GLU A 363 -26.12 25.07 -10.41
C GLU A 363 -24.82 24.83 -11.19
N GLU A 364 -23.84 25.70 -10.98
CA GLU A 364 -22.53 25.59 -11.63
C GLU A 364 -21.72 24.43 -11.04
N VAL A 365 -21.24 23.53 -11.91
CA VAL A 365 -20.32 22.46 -11.54
C VAL A 365 -18.90 23.02 -11.51
N ILE A 366 -18.36 23.16 -10.32
CA ILE A 366 -17.03 23.74 -10.07
C ILE A 366 -15.95 22.68 -9.83
N GLY A 367 -16.33 21.40 -9.77
CA GLY A 367 -15.40 20.31 -9.50
C GLY A 367 -16.01 18.92 -9.55
N GLU A 368 -15.22 17.94 -9.14
CA GLU A 368 -15.64 16.53 -9.08
C GLU A 368 -15.03 15.78 -7.89
N VAL A 369 -15.66 14.69 -7.48
CA VAL A 369 -15.11 13.78 -6.47
C VAL A 369 -14.00 12.91 -7.08
N GLY A 370 -12.79 13.00 -6.54
CA GLY A 370 -11.70 12.08 -6.85
C GLY A 370 -11.86 10.73 -6.15
N ARG A 371 -12.07 10.78 -4.84
CA ARG A 371 -12.34 9.58 -4.03
C ARG A 371 -13.31 9.84 -2.90
N SER A 372 -14.00 8.79 -2.48
CA SER A 372 -14.83 8.81 -1.28
C SER A 372 -14.81 7.42 -0.63
N SER A 373 -14.71 7.40 0.69
CA SER A 373 -14.91 6.19 1.48
C SER A 373 -15.41 6.55 2.88
N PHE A 374 -16.07 5.60 3.53
CA PHE A 374 -16.55 5.80 4.90
C PHE A 374 -15.39 5.67 5.89
N SER A 375 -15.05 6.70 6.66
CA SER A 375 -14.04 6.63 7.72
C SER A 375 -14.61 5.94 8.96
N PHE A 376 -13.98 4.84 9.39
CA PHE A 376 -14.44 4.13 10.60
C PHE A 376 -14.11 4.91 11.86
N ALA A 377 -13.01 5.67 11.85
CA ALA A 377 -12.63 6.49 13.00
C ALA A 377 -13.60 7.66 13.23
N LYS A 378 -14.05 8.31 12.15
CA LYS A 378 -14.91 9.50 12.24
C LYS A 378 -16.41 9.20 12.18
N GLY A 379 -16.79 8.00 11.76
CA GLY A 379 -18.20 7.67 11.53
C GLY A 379 -18.83 8.52 10.41
N ARG A 380 -18.01 9.08 9.52
CA ARG A 380 -18.38 10.02 8.45
C ARG A 380 -17.79 9.55 7.13
N THR A 381 -18.39 9.99 6.03
CA THR A 381 -17.79 9.80 4.71
C THR A 381 -16.69 10.84 4.52
N THR A 382 -15.48 10.40 4.21
CA THR A 382 -14.35 11.28 3.92
C THR A 382 -13.82 10.98 2.52
N GLY A 383 -13.11 11.93 1.94
CA GLY A 383 -12.60 11.76 0.60
C GLY A 383 -11.81 12.94 0.10
N LEU A 384 -11.67 12.98 -1.21
CA LEU A 384 -10.98 14.03 -1.94
C LEU A 384 -11.88 14.52 -3.07
N ILE A 385 -11.96 15.84 -3.22
CA ILE A 385 -12.56 16.52 -4.37
C ILE A 385 -11.49 17.31 -5.11
N TYR A 386 -11.66 17.39 -6.42
CA TYR A 386 -10.90 18.25 -7.31
C TYR A 386 -11.78 19.43 -7.68
N ILE A 387 -11.34 20.64 -7.37
CA ILE A 387 -12.02 21.88 -7.74
C ILE A 387 -11.19 22.57 -8.80
N ASP A 388 -11.85 23.16 -9.79
CA ASP A 388 -11.20 23.97 -10.82
C ASP A 388 -10.38 25.10 -10.16
N LYS A 389 -9.15 25.32 -10.62
CA LYS A 389 -8.26 26.35 -10.06
C LYS A 389 -8.85 27.76 -10.20
N GLU A 390 -9.62 27.97 -11.26
CA GLU A 390 -10.29 29.23 -11.58
C GLU A 390 -11.59 29.43 -10.80
N ALA A 391 -12.18 28.36 -10.26
CA ALA A 391 -13.40 28.47 -9.47
C ALA A 391 -13.11 29.14 -8.11
N CYS A 392 -13.87 30.20 -7.83
CA CYS A 392 -13.89 30.84 -6.52
C CYS A 392 -14.94 30.17 -5.64
N ILE A 393 -14.54 29.62 -4.49
CA ILE A 393 -15.47 29.02 -3.54
C ILE A 393 -16.11 30.14 -2.73
N THR A 394 -17.31 30.59 -3.13
CA THR A 394 -18.03 31.69 -2.45
C THR A 394 -19.12 31.22 -1.48
N GLY A 395 -19.38 29.91 -1.39
CA GLY A 395 -20.54 29.34 -0.70
C GLY A 395 -20.34 27.90 -0.25
N SER A 396 -21.42 27.24 0.17
CA SER A 396 -21.36 25.85 0.64
C SER A 396 -21.17 24.89 -0.53
N LEU A 397 -20.30 23.91 -0.33
CA LEU A 397 -20.02 22.88 -1.33
C LEU A 397 -20.97 21.68 -1.14
N PHE A 398 -21.46 21.17 -2.27
CA PHE A 398 -22.35 20.02 -2.32
C PHE A 398 -21.83 18.98 -3.30
N VAL A 399 -21.94 17.72 -2.92
CA VAL A 399 -21.58 16.59 -3.78
C VAL A 399 -22.84 15.83 -4.21
N ARG A 400 -22.97 15.63 -5.51
CA ARG A 400 -24.06 14.83 -6.10
C ARG A 400 -23.84 13.35 -5.88
N ASN A 401 -24.85 12.63 -5.41
CA ASN A 401 -24.82 11.16 -5.46
C ASN A 401 -25.41 10.68 -6.80
N LEU A 402 -24.56 10.11 -7.67
CA LEU A 402 -24.95 9.65 -9.01
C LEU A 402 -26.00 8.53 -9.03
N LYS A 403 -26.34 7.91 -7.89
CA LYS A 403 -27.36 6.84 -7.83
C LYS A 403 -28.77 7.37 -7.60
N ASN A 404 -28.92 8.46 -6.86
CA ASN A 404 -30.23 8.96 -6.43
C ASN A 404 -30.42 10.46 -6.70
N ASN A 405 -29.46 11.12 -7.33
CA ASN A 405 -29.50 12.53 -7.69
C ASN A 405 -29.62 13.50 -6.49
N ILE A 406 -29.30 13.06 -5.28
CA ILE A 406 -29.34 13.90 -4.07
C ILE A 406 -27.99 14.59 -3.89
N PHE A 407 -28.01 15.90 -3.67
CA PHE A 407 -26.84 16.69 -3.30
C PHE A 407 -26.68 16.71 -1.79
N ARG A 408 -25.46 16.45 -1.33
CA ARG A 408 -25.14 16.46 0.11
C ARG A 408 -24.07 17.49 0.39
N LYS A 409 -24.32 18.30 1.42
CA LYS A 409 -23.35 19.29 1.89
C LYS A 409 -22.07 18.59 2.35
N VAL A 410 -20.93 19.16 1.97
CA VAL A 410 -19.61 18.68 2.38
C VAL A 410 -18.82 19.79 3.06
N GLU A 411 -18.09 19.40 4.10
CA GLU A 411 -17.11 20.25 4.78
C GLU A 411 -15.76 20.01 4.10
N CYS A 412 -15.09 21.08 3.64
CA CYS A 412 -13.84 20.96 2.89
C CYS A 412 -12.67 21.63 3.62
N ALA A 413 -11.50 21.02 3.49
CA ALA A 413 -10.22 21.57 3.92
C ALA A 413 -9.24 21.45 2.74
N ALA A 414 -8.36 22.45 2.58
CA ALA A 414 -7.30 22.37 1.58
C ALA A 414 -6.46 21.11 1.86
N ALA A 415 -6.21 20.30 0.82
CA ALA A 415 -5.31 19.17 0.98
C ALA A 415 -3.87 19.71 1.08
N GLU A 416 -3.24 19.51 2.23
CA GLU A 416 -1.80 19.74 2.37
C GLU A 416 -1.05 18.80 1.40
N ALA A 417 0.10 19.25 0.88
CA ALA A 417 0.90 18.51 -0.11
C ALA A 417 1.50 17.18 0.42
N ASP A 418 1.21 16.80 1.66
CA ASP A 418 1.66 15.58 2.32
C ASP A 418 0.99 14.31 1.76
N ALA A 419 1.34 13.90 0.55
CA ALA A 419 0.83 12.66 -0.01
C ALA A 419 1.52 11.40 0.54
N ILE A 420 0.75 10.37 0.92
CA ILE A 420 1.09 8.97 1.18
C ILE A 420 1.37 8.26 -0.18
N LEU A 421 2.22 7.22 -0.30
CA LEU A 421 2.37 6.44 -1.57
C LEU A 421 1.17 5.55 -1.89
#